data_AF-A0AAE1X3E8-F1
#
_entry.id   AF-A0AAE1X3E8-F1
#
_cell.length_a   1.000
_cell.length_b   1.000
_cell.length_c   1.000
_cell.angle_alpha   90.00
_cell.angle_beta   90.00
_cell.angle_gamma   90.00
#
_symmetry.space_group_name_H-M   'P 1'
#
loop_
_entity.id
_entity.type
_entity.pdbx_description
1 polymer ?
#
loop_
_entity_poly.entity_id
_entity_poly.type
_entity_poly.pdbx_seq_one_letter_code
_entity_poly.pdbx_strand_id
1 'polypeptide(L)'
;MLRTLFPTSELMPGASRLIRHLHANGIPICVATGSHRRHFELKTQRHGELFSLMHHIVLGDDPEVKQGKPSPDVFLAAAKRFEGGPVDPQKILVFEDAPSGVLAAKNAGMSVVMVPDPRLDSSFHQTADQVLSSLLDLNPMCEFQNLDYLDHLIALWRNDVKRPKTV
;
A
#
# COMPACT_ATOMS: atom_id res chain seq x y z
N MET A 1 3.65 -3.00 -24.31
CA MET A 1 2.43 -2.43 -23.69
C MET A 1 2.67 -1.90 -22.28
N LEU A 2 3.12 -2.69 -21.29
CA LEU A 2 3.31 -2.18 -19.92
C LEU A 2 4.45 -1.16 -19.75
N ARG A 3 5.59 -1.36 -20.43
CA ARG A 3 6.74 -0.43 -20.36
C ARG A 3 6.42 1.00 -20.82
N THR A 4 5.47 1.17 -21.75
CA THR A 4 5.04 2.48 -22.25
C THR A 4 3.99 3.12 -21.34
N LEU A 5 3.33 2.33 -20.50
CA LEU A 5 2.22 2.80 -19.66
C LEU A 5 2.63 3.04 -18.20
N PHE A 6 3.65 2.34 -17.70
CA PHE A 6 4.18 2.60 -16.36
C PHE A 6 4.66 4.04 -16.16
N PRO A 7 5.39 4.66 -17.10
CA PRO A 7 5.77 6.08 -17.04
C PRO A 7 4.62 7.06 -16.82
N THR A 8 3.40 6.70 -17.24
CA THR A 8 2.20 7.54 -17.15
C THR A 8 1.26 7.10 -16.03
N SER A 9 1.77 6.33 -15.06
CA SER A 9 0.97 5.93 -13.90
C SER A 9 0.72 7.14 -13.01
N GLU A 10 -0.55 7.40 -12.72
CA GLU A 10 -0.98 8.44 -11.79
C GLU A 10 -1.00 7.94 -10.34
N LEU A 11 -1.29 8.82 -9.39
CA LEU A 11 -1.60 8.40 -8.03
C LEU A 11 -3.09 8.06 -7.92
N MET A 12 -3.43 7.16 -7.00
CA MET A 12 -4.84 6.97 -6.64
C MET A 12 -5.39 8.28 -6.07
N PRO A 13 -6.66 8.65 -6.37
CA PRO A 13 -7.27 9.84 -5.78
C PRO A 13 -7.16 9.79 -4.25
N GLY A 14 -6.61 10.84 -3.65
CA GLY A 14 -6.38 10.95 -2.20
C GLY A 14 -5.03 10.44 -1.68
N ALA A 15 -4.24 9.69 -2.46
CA ALA A 15 -2.96 9.15 -2.00
C ALA A 15 -1.94 10.22 -1.60
N SER A 16 -1.74 11.25 -2.43
CA SER A 16 -0.82 12.36 -2.13
C SER A 16 -1.23 13.12 -0.85
N ARG A 17 -2.54 13.39 -0.70
CA ARG A 17 -3.11 14.02 0.50
C ARG A 17 -2.82 13.20 1.75
N LEU A 18 -3.10 11.90 1.71
CA LEU A 18 -2.90 10.99 2.83
C LEU A 18 -1.43 10.89 3.23
N ILE A 19 -0.53 10.64 2.27
CA ILE A 19 0.90 10.50 2.54
C ILE A 19 1.48 11.77 3.16
N ARG A 20 1.15 12.95 2.62
CA ARG A 20 1.61 14.23 3.17
C ARG A 20 1.05 14.48 4.57
N HIS A 21 -0.21 14.14 4.82
CA HIS A 21 -0.83 14.26 6.13
C HIS A 21 -0.11 13.37 7.17
N LEU A 22 0.10 12.09 6.85
CA LEU A 22 0.77 11.15 7.75
C LEU A 22 2.22 11.58 8.05
N HIS A 23 2.97 11.96 7.02
CA HIS A 23 4.33 12.46 7.18
C HIS A 23 4.38 13.73 8.05
N ALA A 24 3.46 14.68 7.83
CA ALA A 24 3.39 15.91 8.62
C ALA A 24 3.04 15.67 10.10
N ASN A 25 2.39 14.54 10.42
CA ASN A 25 2.07 14.12 11.79
C ASN A 25 3.09 13.13 12.37
N GLY A 26 4.23 12.92 11.69
CA GLY A 26 5.31 12.05 12.18
C GLY A 26 4.97 10.56 12.17
N ILE A 27 3.94 10.13 11.44
CA ILE A 27 3.57 8.73 11.30
C ILE A 27 4.47 8.09 10.23
N PRO A 28 5.31 7.10 10.55
CA PRO A 28 6.19 6.45 9.58
C PRO A 28 5.37 5.74 8.49
N ILE A 29 5.76 5.96 7.23
CA ILE A 29 5.13 5.36 6.06
C ILE A 29 6.17 4.57 5.30
N CYS A 30 5.85 3.34 4.89
CA CYS A 30 6.73 2.60 3.99
C CYS A 30 5.96 1.93 2.86
N VAL A 31 6.75 1.45 1.90
CA VAL A 31 6.24 0.77 0.71
C VAL A 31 6.43 -0.74 0.79
N ALA A 32 5.37 -1.50 0.52
CA ALA A 32 5.42 -2.96 0.34
C ALA A 32 4.70 -3.39 -0.96
N THR A 33 5.46 -3.65 -2.03
CA THR A 33 4.90 -3.96 -3.36
C THR A 33 5.36 -5.31 -3.90
N GLY A 34 4.49 -5.97 -4.68
CA GLY A 34 4.88 -7.14 -5.49
C GLY A 34 5.64 -6.75 -6.77
N SER A 35 5.82 -5.46 -7.06
CA SER A 35 6.58 -5.01 -8.24
C SER A 35 8.07 -5.21 -8.02
N HIS A 36 8.76 -5.76 -9.01
CA HIS A 36 10.23 -5.80 -9.04
C HIS A 36 10.80 -4.39 -9.31
N ARG A 37 12.05 -4.15 -8.92
CA ARG A 37 12.74 -2.86 -9.00
C ARG A 37 12.53 -2.11 -10.30
N ARG A 38 12.79 -2.77 -11.43
CA ARG A 38 12.64 -2.15 -12.76
C ARG A 38 11.24 -1.61 -13.02
N HIS A 39 10.20 -2.34 -12.61
CA HIS A 39 8.82 -1.91 -12.83
C HIS A 39 8.41 -0.83 -11.83
N PHE A 40 8.90 -0.93 -10.59
CA PHE A 40 8.69 0.08 -9.58
C PHE A 40 9.29 1.43 -10.03
N GLU A 41 10.55 1.47 -10.44
CA GLU A 41 11.23 2.70 -10.88
C GLU A 41 10.50 3.38 -12.05
N LEU A 42 10.09 2.60 -13.07
CA LEU A 42 9.33 3.15 -14.21
C LEU A 42 7.98 3.76 -13.80
N LYS A 43 7.34 3.14 -12.81
CA LYS A 43 6.04 3.55 -12.28
C LYS A 43 6.12 4.80 -11.40
N THR A 44 7.24 4.99 -10.69
CA THR A 44 7.40 6.02 -9.66
C THR A 44 8.25 7.20 -10.10
N GLN A 45 8.88 7.15 -11.29
CA GLN A 45 9.79 8.19 -11.79
C GLN A 45 9.21 9.62 -11.80
N ARG A 46 7.89 9.79 -11.92
CA ARG A 46 7.23 11.12 -11.91
C ARG A 46 6.77 11.57 -10.52
N HIS A 47 6.94 10.72 -9.51
CA HIS A 47 6.42 10.89 -8.15
C HIS A 47 7.53 10.94 -7.10
N GLY A 48 8.77 11.21 -7.49
CA GLY A 48 9.95 11.13 -6.64
C GLY A 48 9.84 11.92 -5.34
N GLU A 49 9.25 13.11 -5.37
CA GLU A 49 8.98 13.92 -4.17
C GLU A 49 8.13 13.14 -3.14
N LEU A 50 7.06 12.48 -3.58
CA LEU A 50 6.16 11.75 -2.69
C LEU A 50 6.82 10.48 -2.13
N PHE A 51 7.58 9.76 -2.95
CA PHE A 51 8.30 8.57 -2.51
C PHE A 51 9.49 8.90 -1.59
N SER A 52 10.00 10.13 -1.63
CA SER A 52 11.01 10.60 -0.67
C SER A 52 10.47 10.79 0.75
N LEU A 53 9.15 10.84 0.92
CA LEU A 53 8.48 10.87 2.24
C LEU A 53 8.34 9.47 2.86
N MET A 54 8.67 8.41 2.11
CA MET A 54 8.62 7.03 2.61
C MET A 54 9.88 6.75 3.41
N HIS A 55 9.73 6.18 4.59
CA HIS A 55 10.84 5.70 5.41
C HIS A 55 11.69 4.68 4.64
N HIS A 56 11.05 3.72 3.98
CA HIS A 56 11.75 2.71 3.18
C HIS A 56 10.81 2.05 2.15
N ILE A 57 11.40 1.24 1.27
CA ILE A 57 10.71 0.54 0.19
C ILE A 57 11.12 -0.94 0.16
N VAL A 58 10.12 -1.83 0.19
CA VAL A 58 10.26 -3.28 0.00
C VAL A 58 9.58 -3.67 -1.32
N LEU A 59 10.35 -4.34 -2.17
CA LEU A 59 9.98 -4.72 -3.52
C LEU A 59 9.72 -6.22 -3.64
N GLY A 60 9.11 -6.66 -4.73
CA GLY A 60 8.78 -8.08 -4.94
C GLY A 60 10.01 -8.96 -5.19
N ASP A 61 11.12 -8.36 -5.61
CA ASP A 61 12.43 -9.00 -5.80
C ASP A 61 13.37 -8.81 -4.60
N ASP A 62 12.83 -8.41 -3.45
CA ASP A 62 13.59 -8.27 -2.22
C ASP A 62 14.03 -9.66 -1.69
N PRO A 63 15.28 -9.84 -1.23
CA PRO A 63 15.77 -11.12 -0.73
C PRO A 63 14.97 -11.72 0.44
N GLU A 64 14.29 -10.90 1.25
CA GLU A 64 13.43 -11.37 2.34
C GLU A 64 12.06 -11.85 1.86
N VAL A 65 11.66 -11.50 0.63
CA VAL A 65 10.40 -11.90 0.01
C VAL A 65 10.59 -13.23 -0.72
N LYS A 66 10.33 -14.34 -0.03
CA LYS A 66 10.49 -15.68 -0.62
C LYS A 66 9.28 -16.08 -1.45
N GLN A 67 8.10 -15.62 -1.05
CA GLN A 67 6.85 -15.85 -1.74
C GLN A 67 6.09 -14.53 -1.92
N GLY A 68 5.53 -14.32 -3.12
CA GLY A 68 4.68 -13.17 -3.39
C GLY A 68 3.32 -13.28 -2.70
N LYS A 69 2.57 -12.16 -2.70
CA LYS A 69 1.18 -12.10 -2.24
C LYS A 69 0.35 -13.24 -2.87
N PRO A 70 -0.43 -14.04 -2.10
CA PRO A 70 -0.94 -13.76 -0.76
C PRO A 70 -0.04 -14.17 0.42
N SER A 71 1.22 -14.56 0.18
CA SER A 71 2.17 -14.74 1.28
C SER A 71 2.42 -13.41 2.01
N PRO A 72 2.58 -13.41 3.36
CA PRO A 72 2.77 -12.20 4.13
C PRO A 72 4.19 -11.61 4.03
N ASP A 73 5.12 -12.29 3.35
CA ASP A 73 6.56 -12.00 3.36
C ASP A 73 6.90 -10.52 3.15
N VAL A 74 6.29 -9.88 2.14
CA VAL A 74 6.59 -8.48 1.81
C VAL A 74 6.15 -7.50 2.89
N PHE A 75 5.05 -7.79 3.59
CA PHE A 75 4.57 -6.96 4.69
C PHE A 75 5.39 -7.21 5.96
N LEU A 76 5.75 -8.46 6.25
CA LEU A 76 6.62 -8.79 7.38
C LEU A 76 8.03 -8.23 7.20
N ALA A 77 8.58 -8.26 5.98
CA ALA A 77 9.86 -7.64 5.66
C ALA A 77 9.81 -6.11 5.86
N ALA A 78 8.71 -5.47 5.46
CA ALA A 78 8.51 -4.04 5.67
C ALA A 78 8.41 -3.68 7.17
N ALA A 79 7.64 -4.45 7.96
CA ALA A 79 7.50 -4.23 9.40
C ALA A 79 8.85 -4.31 10.16
N LYS A 80 9.81 -5.11 9.68
CA LYS A 80 11.13 -5.29 10.31
C LYS A 80 12.10 -4.13 10.08
N ARG A 81 11.86 -3.28 9.08
CA ARG A 81 12.84 -2.28 8.59
C ARG A 81 12.66 -0.87 9.15
N PHE A 82 11.66 -0.66 10.00
CA PHE A 82 11.49 0.62 10.67
C PHE A 82 12.63 0.88 11.67
N GLU A 83 13.02 2.15 11.77
CA GLU A 83 13.95 2.62 12.79
C GLU A 83 13.37 2.38 14.18
N GLY A 84 14.20 1.94 15.13
CA GLY A 84 13.75 1.53 16.47
C GLY A 84 13.41 0.03 16.59
N GLY A 85 13.35 -0.70 15.48
CA GLY A 85 13.21 -2.16 15.44
C GLY A 85 11.91 -2.63 14.79
N PRO A 86 11.65 -3.96 14.77
CA PRO A 86 10.45 -4.51 14.18
C PRO A 86 9.18 -3.99 14.86
N VAL A 87 8.22 -3.57 14.05
CA VAL A 87 6.91 -3.12 14.52
C VAL A 87 5.99 -4.33 14.70
N ASP A 88 5.20 -4.31 15.77
CA ASP A 88 4.12 -5.27 15.96
C ASP A 88 3.11 -5.17 14.78
N PRO A 89 2.85 -6.27 14.05
CA PRO A 89 1.89 -6.27 12.95
C PRO A 89 0.50 -5.76 13.32
N GLN A 90 0.05 -5.93 14.57
CA GLN A 90 -1.25 -5.41 15.02
C GLN A 90 -1.29 -3.87 15.08
N LYS A 91 -0.11 -3.24 15.10
CA LYS A 91 0.07 -1.79 15.08
C LYS A 91 0.26 -1.22 13.67
N ILE A 92 0.06 -2.04 12.64
CA ILE A 92 0.23 -1.65 11.25
C ILE A 92 -1.12 -1.62 10.52
N LEU A 93 -1.37 -0.49 9.86
CA LEU A 93 -2.45 -0.34 8.89
C LEU A 93 -1.92 -0.46 7.46
N VAL A 94 -2.49 -1.38 6.68
CA VAL A 94 -2.21 -1.58 5.26
C VAL A 94 -3.28 -0.93 4.39
N PHE A 95 -2.87 -0.28 3.30
CA PHE A 95 -3.78 0.12 2.21
C PHE A 95 -3.53 -0.75 0.98
N GLU A 96 -4.56 -1.42 0.49
CA GLU A 96 -4.48 -2.38 -0.62
C GLU A 96 -5.66 -2.28 -1.59
N ASP A 97 -5.48 -2.69 -2.84
CA ASP A 97 -6.54 -2.70 -3.86
C ASP A 97 -6.86 -4.11 -4.36
N ALA A 98 -5.93 -5.05 -4.16
CA ALA A 98 -6.02 -6.40 -4.71
C ALA A 98 -6.40 -7.42 -3.62
N PRO A 99 -7.24 -8.43 -3.94
CA PRO A 99 -7.58 -9.49 -2.98
C PRO A 99 -6.37 -10.25 -2.44
N SER A 100 -5.36 -10.50 -3.29
CA SER A 100 -4.12 -11.16 -2.86
C SER A 100 -3.32 -10.32 -1.86
N GLY A 101 -3.35 -9.00 -1.99
CA GLY A 101 -2.70 -8.09 -1.05
C GLY A 101 -3.44 -7.98 0.26
N VAL A 102 -4.77 -7.90 0.22
CA VAL A 102 -5.61 -7.98 1.42
C VAL A 102 -5.32 -9.27 2.20
N LEU A 103 -5.31 -10.42 1.52
CA LEU A 103 -4.98 -11.70 2.15
C LEU A 103 -3.57 -11.71 2.73
N ALA A 104 -2.57 -11.18 2.02
CA ALA A 104 -1.21 -11.10 2.53
C ALA A 104 -1.10 -10.21 3.79
N ALA A 105 -1.84 -9.09 3.86
CA ALA A 105 -1.88 -8.24 5.04
C ALA A 105 -2.53 -8.95 6.23
N LYS A 106 -3.66 -9.64 6.01
CA LYS A 106 -4.31 -10.43 7.06
C LYS A 106 -3.43 -11.59 7.53
N ASN A 107 -2.78 -12.30 6.61
CA ASN A 107 -1.82 -13.37 6.93
C ASN A 107 -0.61 -12.86 7.72
N ALA A 108 -0.26 -11.58 7.57
CA ALA A 108 0.80 -10.93 8.35
C ALA A 108 0.32 -10.48 9.74
N GLY A 109 -0.97 -10.59 10.06
CA GLY A 109 -1.55 -10.12 11.32
C GLY A 109 -1.84 -8.61 11.35
N MET A 110 -1.97 -7.96 10.19
CA MET A 110 -2.16 -6.51 10.06
C MET A 110 -3.62 -6.14 9.80
N SER A 111 -3.97 -4.88 10.14
CA SER A 111 -5.22 -4.26 9.68
C SER A 111 -5.10 -3.84 8.23
N VAL A 112 -6.19 -3.91 7.46
CA VAL A 112 -6.19 -3.54 6.04
C VAL A 112 -7.44 -2.78 5.63
N VAL A 113 -7.22 -1.63 5.01
CA VAL A 113 -8.23 -0.84 4.28
C VAL A 113 -8.08 -1.17 2.80
N MET A 114 -9.15 -1.73 2.21
CA MET A 114 -9.20 -2.03 0.79
C MET A 114 -9.77 -0.84 0.00
N VAL A 115 -9.12 -0.48 -1.11
CA VAL A 115 -9.61 0.50 -2.10
C VAL A 115 -9.64 -0.17 -3.47
N PRO A 116 -10.66 -1.03 -3.74
CA PRO A 116 -10.68 -1.89 -4.91
C PRO A 116 -10.95 -1.11 -6.20
N ASP A 117 -10.56 -1.69 -7.34
CA ASP A 117 -11.11 -1.25 -8.63
C ASP A 117 -12.64 -1.43 -8.61
N PRO A 118 -13.45 -0.44 -9.03
CA PRO A 118 -14.91 -0.54 -9.00
C PRO A 118 -15.51 -1.72 -9.77
N ARG A 119 -14.72 -2.37 -10.64
CA ARG A 119 -15.11 -3.57 -11.42
C ARG A 119 -14.81 -4.88 -10.69
N LEU A 120 -14.12 -4.84 -9.56
CA LEU A 120 -13.85 -6.03 -8.76
C LEU A 120 -15.15 -6.53 -8.13
N ASP A 121 -15.33 -7.86 -8.13
CA ASP A 121 -16.48 -8.49 -7.49
C ASP A 121 -16.45 -8.25 -5.96
N SER A 122 -17.57 -7.80 -5.40
CA SER A 122 -17.68 -7.49 -3.98
C SER A 122 -17.49 -8.69 -3.05
N SER A 123 -17.56 -9.93 -3.56
CA SER A 123 -17.24 -11.14 -2.79
C SER A 123 -15.80 -11.12 -2.24
N PHE A 124 -14.88 -10.40 -2.88
CA PHE A 124 -13.50 -10.24 -2.40
C PHE A 124 -13.34 -9.22 -1.26
N HIS A 125 -14.40 -8.48 -0.91
CA HIS A 125 -14.33 -7.42 0.10
C HIS A 125 -14.39 -7.94 1.54
N GLN A 126 -14.89 -9.17 1.74
CA GLN A 126 -15.23 -9.71 3.07
C GLN A 126 -14.05 -9.84 4.02
N THR A 127 -12.83 -9.93 3.48
CA THR A 127 -11.61 -10.14 4.27
C THR A 127 -10.95 -8.84 4.75
N ALA A 128 -11.32 -7.69 4.17
CA ALA A 128 -10.77 -6.40 4.57
C ALA A 128 -11.47 -5.88 5.84
N ASP A 129 -10.73 -5.16 6.68
CA ASP A 129 -11.29 -4.55 7.89
C ASP A 129 -12.16 -3.33 7.56
N GLN A 130 -11.83 -2.63 6.47
CA GLN A 130 -12.62 -1.54 5.90
C GLN A 130 -12.49 -1.53 4.39
N VAL A 131 -13.54 -1.10 3.68
CA VAL A 131 -13.51 -0.91 2.23
C VAL A 131 -13.94 0.51 1.89
N LEU A 132 -13.11 1.21 1.13
CA LEU A 132 -13.38 2.58 0.67
C LEU A 132 -13.49 2.62 -0.85
N SER A 133 -14.35 3.50 -1.37
CA SER A 133 -14.43 3.75 -2.81
C SER A 133 -13.27 4.62 -3.31
N SER A 134 -12.71 5.44 -2.42
CA SER A 134 -11.56 6.30 -2.67
C SER A 134 -10.78 6.57 -1.39
N LEU A 135 -9.47 6.82 -1.50
CA LEU A 135 -8.70 7.36 -0.36
C LEU A 135 -9.13 8.79 0.00
N LEU A 136 -9.95 9.45 -0.83
CA LEU A 136 -10.58 10.73 -0.49
C LEU A 136 -11.61 10.60 0.63
N ASP A 137 -12.27 9.44 0.73
CA ASP A 137 -13.34 9.16 1.69
C ASP A 137 -12.79 8.90 3.10
N LEU A 138 -11.50 8.54 3.19
CA LEU A 138 -10.79 8.43 4.46
C LEU A 138 -10.76 9.82 5.13
N ASN A 139 -11.21 9.90 6.38
CA ASN A 139 -11.09 11.11 7.19
C ASN A 139 -9.98 10.89 8.23
N PRO A 140 -8.76 11.38 7.98
CA PRO A 140 -7.64 11.18 8.88
C PRO A 140 -7.94 11.64 10.31
N MET A 141 -8.66 12.75 10.44
CA MET A 141 -8.92 13.35 11.75
C MET A 141 -9.85 12.51 12.63
N CYS A 142 -10.78 11.73 12.06
CA CYS A 142 -11.72 10.94 12.85
C CYS A 142 -11.31 9.47 12.98
N GLU A 143 -10.70 8.89 11.94
CA GLU A 143 -10.29 7.49 11.95
C GLU A 143 -9.02 7.29 12.78
N PHE A 144 -8.12 8.28 12.85
CA PHE A 144 -6.91 8.24 13.71
C PHE A 144 -7.16 8.70 15.16
N GLN A 145 -8.37 9.17 15.52
CA GLN A 145 -8.72 9.62 16.88
C GLN A 145 -9.07 8.49 17.86
N ASN A 146 -9.44 7.30 17.37
CA ASN A 146 -9.64 6.09 18.20
C ASN A 146 -8.39 5.18 18.21
N LEU A 147 -7.24 5.69 17.75
CA LEU A 147 -6.03 4.91 17.47
C LEU A 147 -4.88 5.25 18.43
N ASP A 148 -5.13 5.15 19.74
CA ASP A 148 -4.07 5.10 20.78
C ASP A 148 -3.14 3.86 20.66
N TYR A 149 -3.18 3.14 19.52
CA TYR A 149 -2.55 1.82 19.34
C TYR A 149 -1.73 1.65 18.04
N LEU A 150 -1.71 2.60 17.09
CA LEU A 150 -0.94 2.43 15.85
C LEU A 150 0.31 3.32 15.83
N ASP A 151 1.48 2.71 15.94
CA ASP A 151 2.75 3.44 15.87
C ASP A 151 3.23 3.64 14.41
N HIS A 152 2.77 2.82 13.43
CA HIS A 152 3.33 2.78 12.08
C HIS A 152 2.30 2.42 10.99
N LEU A 153 2.48 2.90 9.76
CA LEU A 153 1.54 2.69 8.65
C LEU A 153 2.27 2.17 7.39
N ILE A 154 1.75 1.11 6.77
CA ILE A 154 2.30 0.55 5.52
C ILE A 154 1.29 0.83 4.40
N ALA A 155 1.38 2.00 3.78
CA ALA A 155 0.56 2.30 2.61
C ALA A 155 1.35 1.90 1.38
N LEU A 156 0.82 1.03 0.50
CA LEU A 156 1.31 1.11 -0.87
C LEU A 156 0.47 0.63 -2.05
N TRP A 157 0.10 1.68 -2.80
CA TRP A 157 -0.13 1.87 -4.23
C TRP A 157 -0.09 0.67 -5.19
N ARG A 158 -1.23 0.48 -5.86
CA ARG A 158 -1.33 0.00 -7.24
C ARG A 158 -1.94 1.11 -8.08
N ASN A 159 -1.26 1.49 -9.16
CA ASN A 159 -1.98 2.01 -10.31
C ASN A 159 -1.89 0.95 -11.40
N ASP A 160 -2.97 0.19 -11.53
CA ASP A 160 -3.17 -0.56 -12.74
C ASP A 160 -3.45 0.45 -13.83
N VAL A 161 -2.50 0.52 -14.76
CA VAL A 161 -2.74 1.05 -16.09
C VAL A 161 -4.09 0.49 -16.54
N LYS A 162 -5.10 1.36 -16.70
CA LYS A 162 -6.40 0.97 -17.24
C LYS A 162 -6.13 0.19 -18.52
N ARG A 163 -6.32 -1.14 -18.51
CA ARG A 163 -6.24 -1.93 -19.73
C ARG A 163 -7.25 -1.30 -20.70
N PRO A 164 -6.85 -0.96 -21.94
CA PRO A 164 -7.80 -0.46 -22.91
C PRO A 164 -8.93 -1.48 -23.04
N LYS A 165 -10.17 -0.99 -23.20
CA LYS A 165 -11.31 -1.83 -23.54
C LYS A 165 -10.89 -2.65 -24.76
N THR A 166 -10.67 -3.94 -24.59
CA THR A 166 -10.63 -4.85 -25.72
C THR A 166 -12.01 -4.77 -26.35
N VAL A 167 -12.04 -4.30 -27.60
CA VAL A 167 -13.20 -4.30 -28.50
C VAL A 167 -13.66 -5.73 -28.72
#